data_AF-A0A6V2H8T9-F1
#
_entry.id   AF-A0A6V2H8T9-F1
#
_cell.length_a   1.000
_cell.length_b   1.000
_cell.length_c   1.000
_cell.angle_alpha   90.00
_cell.angle_beta   90.00
_cell.angle_gamma   90.00
#
_symmetry.space_group_name_H-M   'P 1'
#
loop_
_entity.id
_entity.type
_entity.pdbx_description
1 polymer ?
#
loop_
_entity_poly.entity_id
_entity_poly.type
_entity_poly.pdbx_seq_one_letter_code
_entity_poly.pdbx_strand_id
1 'polypeptide(L)'
;MQERWDLVEKYPGQFRSYVPVFTTYTDSAFPSDEPTDQGLRVALRYEVGRFFASLERLRQATTRRSLNEAYTAYADMSLHFDRYLRVGGLYTYYDSLISTEPLFTNIPDNALIFSDPKKDPPEVRDLVVVTKGPDKGKIGIVIGIYPDGKGNCVVKLDRYKGLREIRVLPLLWVGKRLGEQDPDDVFLIPRKS
;
A
#
# COMPACT_ATOMS: atom_id res chain seq x y z
N MET A 1 10.34 -8.76 2.77
CA MET A 1 10.37 -9.54 4.03
C MET A 1 11.68 -10.32 4.02
N GLN A 2 12.63 -10.08 4.94
CA GLN A 2 13.93 -10.77 4.95
C GLN A 2 13.85 -12.18 5.56
N GLU A 3 12.68 -12.83 5.48
CA GLU A 3 12.43 -14.17 6.06
C GLU A 3 12.79 -14.29 7.55
N ARG A 4 12.80 -13.15 8.26
CA ARG A 4 12.89 -13.06 9.71
C ARG A 4 11.56 -13.43 10.35
N TRP A 5 11.14 -14.67 10.13
CA TRP A 5 9.85 -15.21 10.59
C TRP A 5 9.67 -15.05 12.10
N ASP A 6 10.76 -15.16 12.85
CA ASP A 6 10.84 -14.93 14.30
C ASP A 6 10.34 -13.55 14.73
N LEU A 7 10.58 -12.54 13.90
CA LEU A 7 10.11 -11.17 14.11
C LEU A 7 8.69 -10.99 13.57
N VAL A 8 8.43 -11.47 12.34
CA VAL A 8 7.17 -11.24 11.64
C VAL A 8 5.99 -11.93 12.34
N GLU A 9 6.20 -13.11 12.93
CA GLU A 9 5.15 -13.88 13.61
C GLU A 9 4.58 -13.18 14.86
N LYS A 10 5.35 -12.29 15.50
CA LYS A 10 4.92 -11.59 16.71
C LYS A 10 4.07 -10.34 16.44
N TYR A 11 4.29 -9.67 15.31
CA TYR A 11 3.60 -8.42 15.00
C TYR A 11 2.07 -8.56 14.90
N PRO A 12 1.49 -9.62 14.31
CA PRO A 12 0.04 -9.79 14.29
C PRO A 12 -0.63 -9.77 15.67
N GLY A 13 0.03 -10.33 16.69
CA GLY A 13 -0.47 -10.27 18.06
C GLY A 13 -0.50 -8.83 18.61
N GLN A 14 0.53 -8.03 18.28
CA GLN A 14 0.60 -6.63 18.67
C GLN A 14 -0.46 -5.78 17.95
N PHE A 15 -0.65 -5.97 16.65
CA PHE A 15 -1.67 -5.20 15.91
C PHE A 15 -3.10 -5.49 16.41
N ARG A 16 -3.38 -6.72 16.88
CA ARG A 16 -4.68 -7.05 17.48
C ARG A 16 -5.02 -6.25 18.72
N SER A 17 -4.05 -5.79 19.51
CA SER A 17 -4.35 -4.97 20.69
C SER A 17 -4.95 -3.61 20.33
N TYR A 18 -4.82 -3.18 19.06
CA TYR A 18 -5.41 -1.94 18.56
C TYR A 18 -6.85 -2.09 18.08
N VAL A 19 -7.43 -3.29 18.01
CA VAL A 19 -8.84 -3.48 17.60
C VAL A 19 -9.79 -2.51 18.32
N PRO A 20 -9.73 -2.34 19.66
CA PRO A 20 -10.61 -1.39 20.35
C PRO A 20 -10.45 0.05 19.85
N VAL A 21 -9.23 0.49 19.53
CA VAL A 21 -8.96 1.85 19.02
C VAL A 21 -9.63 2.05 17.66
N PHE A 22 -9.47 1.10 16.74
CA PHE A 22 -10.10 1.15 15.43
C PHE A 22 -11.62 1.12 15.54
N THR A 23 -12.19 0.29 16.42
CA THR A 23 -13.63 0.21 16.65
C THR A 23 -14.17 1.52 17.21
N THR A 24 -13.59 2.03 18.30
CA THR A 24 -14.03 3.28 18.93
C THR A 24 -13.93 4.47 17.97
N TYR A 25 -12.85 4.59 17.22
CA TYR A 25 -12.75 5.62 16.20
C TYR A 25 -13.83 5.44 15.13
N THR A 26 -14.02 4.23 14.61
CA THR A 26 -15.00 3.98 13.54
C THR A 26 -16.45 4.26 13.97
N ASP A 27 -16.79 3.98 15.22
CA ASP A 27 -18.14 4.21 15.75
C ASP A 27 -18.40 5.68 16.10
N SER A 28 -17.35 6.46 16.35
CA SER A 28 -17.45 7.90 16.65
C SER A 28 -17.12 8.81 15.46
N ALA A 29 -16.42 8.29 14.46
CA ALA A 29 -16.12 8.99 13.21
C ALA A 29 -17.43 9.20 12.46
N PHE A 30 -17.73 10.47 12.14
CA PHE A 30 -18.98 10.91 11.54
C PHE A 30 -20.17 10.64 12.47
N PRO A 31 -20.49 11.55 13.42
CA PRO A 31 -21.49 11.27 14.46
C PRO A 31 -22.94 11.49 14.00
N SER A 32 -23.17 12.01 12.80
CA SER A 32 -24.54 12.33 12.35
C SER A 32 -25.28 11.11 11.79
N ASP A 33 -26.60 11.22 11.75
CA ASP A 33 -27.49 10.23 11.13
C ASP A 33 -27.73 10.49 9.64
N GLU A 34 -27.00 11.44 9.04
CA GLU A 34 -27.08 11.69 7.62
C GLU A 34 -26.68 10.43 6.82
N PRO A 35 -27.37 10.13 5.70
CA PRO A 35 -27.08 8.93 4.91
C PRO A 35 -25.61 8.81 4.46
N THR A 36 -24.94 9.95 4.22
CA THR A 36 -23.52 10.01 3.86
C THR A 36 -22.63 9.51 4.99
N ASP A 37 -22.89 9.95 6.23
CA ASP A 37 -22.11 9.59 7.41
C ASP A 37 -22.31 8.11 7.76
N GLN A 38 -23.56 7.62 7.65
CA GLN A 38 -23.85 6.20 7.78
C GLN A 38 -23.08 5.36 6.74
N GLY A 39 -23.04 5.80 5.49
CA GLY A 39 -22.26 5.16 4.43
C GLY A 39 -20.76 5.12 4.72
N LEU A 40 -20.20 6.22 5.23
CA LEU A 40 -18.79 6.31 5.62
C LEU A 40 -18.44 5.38 6.79
N ARG A 41 -19.30 5.29 7.81
CA ARG A 41 -19.12 4.33 8.92
C ARG A 41 -19.12 2.89 8.42
N VAL A 42 -20.00 2.53 7.49
CA VAL A 42 -20.02 1.20 6.87
C VAL A 42 -18.73 0.92 6.10
N ALA A 43 -18.24 1.89 5.32
CA ALA A 43 -16.98 1.78 4.59
C ALA A 43 -15.78 1.61 5.55
N LEU A 44 -15.72 2.38 6.64
CA LEU A 44 -14.69 2.23 7.67
C LEU A 44 -14.71 0.83 8.29
N ARG A 45 -15.88 0.34 8.72
CA ARG A 45 -16.02 -1.02 9.28
C ARG A 45 -15.58 -2.09 8.30
N TYR A 46 -15.91 -1.92 7.02
CA TYR A 46 -15.45 -2.83 5.96
C TYR A 46 -13.92 -2.86 5.87
N GLU A 47 -13.25 -1.71 5.81
CA GLU A 47 -11.79 -1.64 5.72
C GLU A 47 -11.10 -2.18 6.99
N VAL A 48 -11.62 -1.90 8.18
CA VAL A 48 -11.13 -2.49 9.45
C VAL A 48 -11.24 -4.01 9.44
N GLY A 49 -12.40 -4.55 9.06
CA GLY A 49 -12.61 -5.99 8.99
C GLY A 49 -11.64 -6.65 8.02
N ARG A 50 -11.42 -6.04 6.85
CA ARG A 50 -10.47 -6.52 5.84
C ARG A 50 -9.02 -6.41 6.29
N PHE A 51 -8.63 -5.35 6.98
CA PHE A 51 -7.30 -5.18 7.58
C PHE A 51 -7.01 -6.32 8.57
N PHE A 52 -7.86 -6.54 9.56
CA PHE A 52 -7.64 -7.59 10.57
C PHE A 52 -7.77 -9.01 10.02
N ALA A 53 -8.63 -9.23 9.02
CA ALA A 53 -8.66 -10.51 8.31
C ALA A 53 -7.34 -10.78 7.58
N SER A 54 -6.75 -9.76 6.95
CA SER A 54 -5.46 -9.88 6.25
C SER A 54 -4.31 -10.06 7.24
N LEU A 55 -4.39 -9.45 8.42
CA LEU A 55 -3.44 -9.67 9.51
C LEU A 55 -3.46 -11.12 10.01
N GLU A 56 -4.64 -11.73 10.13
CA GLU A 56 -4.74 -13.16 10.48
C GLU A 56 -4.19 -14.06 9.37
N ARG A 57 -4.45 -13.73 8.09
CA ARG A 57 -3.82 -14.44 6.96
C ARG A 57 -2.30 -14.32 7.00
N LEU A 58 -1.77 -13.14 7.32
CA LEU A 58 -0.33 -12.92 7.45
C LEU A 58 0.25 -13.81 8.55
N ARG A 59 -0.41 -13.89 9.72
CA ARG A 59 -0.02 -14.80 10.80
C ARG A 59 0.05 -16.25 10.32
N GLN A 60 -1.01 -16.73 9.66
CA GLN A 60 -1.05 -18.10 9.13
C GLN A 60 0.05 -18.37 8.11
N ALA A 61 0.26 -17.43 7.18
CA ALA A 61 1.32 -17.52 6.17
C ALA A 61 2.71 -17.56 6.80
N THR A 62 2.95 -16.76 7.85
CA THR A 62 4.24 -16.75 8.57
C THR A 62 4.47 -18.04 9.35
N THR A 63 3.45 -18.60 10.00
CA THR A 63 3.56 -19.90 10.70
C THR A 63 3.86 -21.03 9.71
N ARG A 64 3.28 -21.00 8.51
CA ARG A 64 3.57 -21.94 7.42
C ARG A 64 4.86 -21.63 6.66
N ARG A 65 5.48 -20.47 6.93
CA ARG A 65 6.65 -19.94 6.19
C ARG A 65 6.41 -19.84 4.67
N SER A 66 5.16 -19.56 4.28
CA SER A 66 4.78 -19.39 2.87
C SER A 66 5.04 -17.94 2.46
N LEU A 67 6.13 -17.70 1.73
CA LEU A 67 6.57 -16.36 1.35
C LEU A 67 5.56 -15.64 0.44
N ASN A 68 5.00 -16.35 -0.54
CA ASN A 68 4.01 -15.79 -1.46
C ASN A 68 2.70 -15.40 -0.76
N GLU A 69 2.22 -16.27 0.14
CA GLU A 69 1.05 -15.94 0.97
C GLU A 69 1.33 -14.77 1.91
N ALA A 70 2.54 -14.71 2.50
CA ALA A 70 2.92 -13.64 3.40
C ALA A 70 2.98 -12.29 2.69
N TYR A 71 3.52 -12.23 1.47
CA TYR A 71 3.50 -11.00 0.66
C TYR A 71 2.09 -10.58 0.27
N THR A 72 1.26 -11.52 -0.17
CA THR A 72 -0.13 -11.22 -0.53
C THR A 72 -0.91 -10.69 0.68
N ALA A 73 -0.79 -11.34 1.83
CA ALA A 73 -1.44 -10.92 3.07
C ALA A 73 -0.91 -9.57 3.57
N TYR A 74 0.40 -9.32 3.46
CA TYR A 74 1.00 -8.02 3.79
C TYR A 74 0.51 -6.90 2.86
N ALA A 75 0.38 -7.18 1.57
CA ALA A 75 -0.15 -6.25 0.59
C ALA A 75 -1.61 -5.89 0.87
N ASP A 76 -2.47 -6.89 1.11
CA ASP A 76 -3.87 -6.67 1.49
C ASP A 76 -3.99 -5.88 2.80
N MET A 77 -3.21 -6.26 3.81
CA MET A 77 -3.17 -5.55 5.10
C MET A 77 -2.79 -4.08 4.89
N SER A 78 -1.73 -3.81 4.14
CA SER A 78 -1.26 -2.44 3.88
C SER A 78 -2.29 -1.62 3.10
N LEU A 79 -2.92 -2.22 2.09
CA LEU A 79 -3.94 -1.58 1.26
C LEU A 79 -5.18 -1.19 2.08
N HIS A 80 -5.69 -2.12 2.87
CA HIS A 80 -6.89 -1.87 3.68
C HIS A 80 -6.63 -0.86 4.81
N PHE A 81 -5.40 -0.82 5.34
CA PHE A 81 -5.01 0.24 6.26
C PHE A 81 -4.95 1.62 5.59
N ASP A 82 -4.31 1.75 4.42
CA ASP A 82 -4.31 3.01 3.65
C ASP A 82 -5.73 3.49 3.34
N ARG A 83 -6.61 2.60 2.87
CA ARG A 83 -8.02 2.94 2.60
C ARG A 83 -8.76 3.38 3.85
N TYR A 84 -8.56 2.71 4.98
CA TYR A 84 -9.15 3.12 6.25
C TYR A 84 -8.72 4.54 6.63
N LEU A 85 -7.44 4.87 6.53
CA LEU A 85 -6.93 6.22 6.81
C LEU A 85 -7.55 7.28 5.90
N ARG A 86 -7.76 6.95 4.61
CA ARG A 86 -8.43 7.86 3.65
C ARG A 86 -9.88 8.10 4.00
N VAL A 87 -10.64 7.02 4.19
CA VAL A 87 -12.08 7.11 4.45
C VAL A 87 -12.33 7.81 5.79
N GLY A 88 -11.44 7.63 6.77
CA GLY A 88 -11.52 8.31 8.06
C GLY A 88 -11.13 9.79 7.99
N GLY A 89 -10.58 10.28 6.88
CA GLY A 89 -10.02 11.63 6.83
C GLY A 89 -8.83 11.80 7.77
N LEU A 90 -8.09 10.72 8.05
CA LEU A 90 -6.92 10.71 8.93
C LEU A 90 -5.64 11.20 8.23
N TYR A 91 -5.72 11.44 6.92
CA TYR A 91 -4.68 12.13 6.18
C TYR A 91 -4.85 13.65 6.30
N THR A 92 -3.81 14.33 6.78
CA THR A 92 -3.77 15.79 6.98
C THR A 92 -3.84 16.60 5.69
N TYR A 93 -3.49 15.99 4.56
CA TYR A 93 -3.58 16.58 3.24
C TYR A 93 -4.51 15.75 2.37
N TYR A 94 -5.67 16.30 2.05
CA TYR A 94 -6.51 15.79 0.97
C TYR A 94 -6.25 16.71 -0.23
N ASP A 95 -5.39 16.28 -1.16
CA ASP A 95 -5.22 17.03 -2.40
C ASP A 95 -6.52 16.85 -3.21
N SER A 96 -7.27 17.94 -3.44
CA SER A 96 -8.47 17.96 -4.28
C SER A 96 -8.14 17.64 -5.75
N LEU A 97 -6.85 17.57 -6.09
CA LEU A 97 -6.34 16.93 -7.31
C LEU A 97 -6.47 15.40 -7.19
N ILE A 98 -7.69 14.91 -7.46
CA ILE A 98 -8.07 13.49 -7.56
C ILE A 98 -7.20 12.71 -8.58
N SER A 99 -6.40 13.41 -9.39
CA SER A 99 -5.41 12.81 -10.27
C SER A 99 -4.18 13.72 -10.38
N THR A 100 -3.00 13.15 -10.18
CA THR A 100 -1.74 13.83 -10.53
C THR A 100 -1.47 13.82 -12.03
N GLU A 101 -2.24 13.06 -12.81
CA GLU A 101 -2.13 12.91 -14.26
C GLU A 101 -1.87 14.22 -15.03
N PRO A 102 -2.52 15.38 -14.72
CA PRO A 102 -2.23 16.64 -15.40
C PRO A 102 -0.80 17.17 -15.19
N LEU A 103 -0.14 16.77 -14.10
CA LEU A 103 1.26 17.11 -13.80
C LEU A 103 2.24 16.26 -14.61
N PHE A 104 1.80 15.08 -15.07
CA PHE A 104 2.65 14.08 -15.73
C PHE A 104 2.26 13.83 -17.20
N THR A 105 1.17 14.43 -17.71
CA THR A 105 0.78 14.39 -19.14
C THR A 105 1.85 14.97 -20.06
N ASN A 106 2.64 15.92 -19.56
CA ASN A 106 3.72 16.56 -20.32
C ASN A 106 5.10 15.94 -20.08
N ILE A 107 5.20 14.87 -19.28
CA ILE A 107 6.48 14.17 -19.12
C ILE A 107 6.65 13.23 -20.31
N PRO A 108 7.63 13.49 -21.19
CA PRO A 108 7.86 12.64 -22.34
C PRO A 108 8.32 11.27 -21.86
N ASP A 109 7.87 10.20 -22.52
CA ASP A 109 8.12 8.81 -22.10
C ASP A 109 9.61 8.47 -22.00
N ASN A 110 10.47 9.23 -22.68
CA ASN A 110 11.92 9.11 -22.63
C ASN A 110 12.57 9.69 -21.36
N ALA A 111 11.82 10.43 -20.53
CA ALA A 111 12.32 10.97 -19.26
C ALA A 111 12.19 9.98 -18.10
N LEU A 112 11.37 8.93 -18.25
CA LEU A 112 11.25 7.86 -17.26
C LEU A 112 12.20 6.72 -17.63
N ILE A 113 13.16 6.42 -16.76
CA ILE A 113 14.13 5.34 -16.98
C ILE A 113 13.64 4.07 -16.27
N PHE A 114 13.15 3.10 -17.03
CA PHE A 114 12.62 1.84 -16.52
C PHE A 114 12.80 0.68 -17.49
N SER A 115 12.77 -0.56 -16.99
CA SER A 115 12.79 -1.76 -17.84
C SER A 115 11.40 -2.05 -18.42
N ASP A 116 11.35 -2.53 -19.66
CA ASP A 116 10.10 -2.89 -20.34
C ASP A 116 9.31 -3.93 -19.52
N PRO A 117 8.13 -3.58 -18.97
CA PRO A 117 7.36 -4.47 -18.10
C PRO A 117 6.94 -5.79 -18.75
N LYS A 118 6.91 -5.86 -20.09
CA LYS A 118 6.59 -7.10 -20.81
C LYS A 118 7.76 -8.07 -20.88
N LYS A 119 8.99 -7.54 -20.91
CA LYS A 119 10.21 -8.33 -21.04
C LYS A 119 10.82 -8.65 -19.68
N ASP A 120 10.70 -7.72 -18.75
CA ASP A 120 11.24 -7.79 -17.40
C ASP A 120 10.19 -7.27 -16.40
N PRO A 121 9.14 -8.08 -16.12
CA PRO A 121 8.06 -7.68 -15.23
C PRO A 121 8.57 -7.48 -13.79
N PRO A 122 8.06 -6.46 -13.06
CA PRO A 122 8.40 -6.26 -11.66
C PRO A 122 8.10 -7.46 -10.76
N GLU A 123 9.00 -7.76 -9.85
CA GLU A 123 8.82 -8.73 -8.78
C GLU A 123 8.57 -8.03 -7.44
N VAL A 124 8.15 -8.81 -6.44
CA VAL A 124 7.95 -8.25 -5.09
C VAL A 124 9.29 -7.76 -4.55
N ARG A 125 9.30 -6.53 -3.99
CA ARG A 125 10.45 -5.74 -3.53
C ARG A 125 11.18 -4.96 -4.61
N ASP A 126 10.84 -5.11 -5.88
CA ASP A 126 11.41 -4.27 -6.91
C ASP A 126 10.94 -2.83 -6.74
N LEU A 127 11.89 -1.91 -6.96
CA LEU A 127 11.59 -0.50 -7.11
C LEU A 127 10.99 -0.28 -8.48
N VAL A 128 9.96 0.53 -8.52
CA VAL A 128 9.16 0.68 -9.73
C VAL A 128 8.79 2.12 -9.98
N VAL A 129 8.50 2.39 -11.25
CA VAL A 129 7.82 3.58 -11.70
C VAL A 129 6.51 3.18 -12.36
N VAL A 130 5.46 3.92 -12.06
CA VAL A 130 4.17 3.78 -12.74
C VAL A 130 4.30 4.41 -14.12
N THR A 131 4.06 3.64 -15.18
CA THR A 131 4.28 4.06 -16.57
C THR A 131 2.99 4.52 -17.26
N LYS A 132 1.82 4.20 -16.69
CA LYS A 132 0.50 4.49 -17.26
C LYS A 132 -0.55 4.81 -16.19
N GLY A 133 -1.61 5.48 -16.62
CA GLY A 133 -2.76 5.82 -15.78
C GLY A 133 -2.55 7.06 -14.92
N PRO A 134 -3.45 7.31 -13.95
CA PRO A 134 -3.49 8.58 -13.21
C PRO A 134 -2.28 8.81 -12.30
N ASP A 135 -1.59 7.72 -11.94
CA ASP A 135 -0.40 7.72 -11.10
C ASP A 135 0.91 7.67 -11.92
N LYS A 136 0.88 7.86 -13.26
CA LYS A 136 2.08 7.85 -14.12
C LYS A 136 3.18 8.76 -13.57
N GLY A 137 4.41 8.28 -13.57
CA GLY A 137 5.60 8.97 -13.08
C GLY A 137 5.83 8.84 -11.58
N LYS A 138 4.83 8.39 -10.80
CA LYS A 138 5.06 8.07 -9.39
C LYS A 138 5.97 6.86 -9.25
N ILE A 139 6.81 6.89 -8.23
CA ILE A 139 7.76 5.83 -7.88
C ILE A 139 7.34 5.14 -6.59
N GLY A 140 7.83 3.92 -6.38
CA GLY A 140 7.58 3.16 -5.16
C GLY A 140 8.19 1.77 -5.20
N ILE A 141 7.64 0.88 -4.38
CA ILE A 141 8.06 -0.51 -4.25
C ILE A 141 6.88 -1.46 -4.39
N VAL A 142 7.07 -2.57 -5.12
CA VAL A 142 6.07 -3.65 -5.17
C VAL A 142 6.06 -4.38 -3.84
N ILE A 143 4.90 -4.43 -3.19
CA ILE A 143 4.74 -5.12 -1.89
C ILE A 143 3.95 -6.43 -2.00
N GLY A 144 3.33 -6.69 -3.15
CA GLY A 144 2.66 -7.95 -3.47
C GLY A 144 2.20 -8.02 -4.93
N ILE A 145 2.01 -9.24 -5.43
CA ILE A 145 1.44 -9.52 -6.75
C ILE A 145 0.31 -10.51 -6.53
N TYR A 146 -0.89 -10.21 -7.04
CA TYR A 146 -2.04 -11.08 -6.84
C TYR A 146 -1.96 -12.31 -7.75
N PRO A 147 -2.15 -13.52 -7.23
CA PRO A 147 -2.09 -14.76 -8.01
C PRO A 147 -3.37 -15.05 -8.79
N ASP A 148 -4.32 -14.11 -8.85
CA ASP A 148 -5.68 -14.30 -9.38
C ASP A 148 -5.76 -14.34 -10.91
N GLY A 149 -4.62 -14.38 -11.59
CA GLY A 149 -4.53 -14.39 -13.06
C GLY A 149 -4.89 -13.06 -13.72
N LYS A 150 -5.32 -12.04 -12.98
CA LYS A 150 -5.64 -10.71 -13.53
C LYS A 150 -4.40 -9.86 -13.77
N GLY A 151 -3.24 -10.31 -13.29
CA GLY A 151 -1.96 -9.61 -13.46
C GLY A 151 -1.94 -8.27 -12.73
N ASN A 152 -2.51 -8.20 -11.53
CA ASN A 152 -2.48 -7.01 -10.69
C ASN A 152 -1.36 -7.10 -9.66
N CYS A 153 -0.71 -5.98 -9.39
CA CYS A 153 0.28 -5.82 -8.34
C CYS A 153 -0.17 -4.73 -7.35
N VAL A 154 0.42 -4.77 -6.16
CA VAL A 154 0.22 -3.77 -5.12
C VAL A 154 1.52 -3.01 -4.94
N VAL A 155 1.47 -1.70 -5.19
CA VAL A 155 2.61 -0.80 -5.09
C VAL A 155 2.42 0.11 -3.89
N LYS A 156 3.42 0.14 -3.01
CA LYS A 156 3.58 1.16 -1.98
C LYS A 156 4.33 2.32 -2.59
N LEU A 157 3.64 3.40 -2.88
CA LEU A 157 4.22 4.59 -3.48
C LEU A 157 5.09 5.34 -2.48
N ASP A 158 6.08 6.07 -2.98
CA ASP A 158 6.93 6.91 -2.15
C ASP A 158 6.12 8.07 -1.54
N ARG A 159 6.65 8.66 -0.47
CA ARG A 159 5.92 9.71 0.24
C ARG A 159 5.80 10.94 -0.65
N TYR A 160 4.59 11.49 -0.69
CA TYR A 160 4.33 12.79 -1.28
C TYR A 160 3.54 13.64 -0.28
N LYS A 161 4.06 14.82 0.08
CA LYS A 161 3.46 15.72 1.09
C LYS A 161 3.07 15.00 2.40
N GLY A 162 3.91 14.07 2.86
CA GLY A 162 3.67 13.30 4.09
C GLY A 162 2.69 12.13 3.95
N LEU A 163 2.06 11.94 2.78
CA LEU A 163 1.16 10.83 2.50
C LEU A 163 1.93 9.68 1.88
N ARG A 164 1.58 8.45 2.26
CA ARG A 164 2.11 7.23 1.66
C ARG A 164 0.97 6.35 1.19
N GLU A 165 0.78 6.31 -0.11
CA GLU A 165 -0.35 5.64 -0.76
C GLU A 165 -0.03 4.19 -1.11
N ILE A 166 -1.02 3.31 -1.00
CA ILE A 166 -0.97 1.94 -1.51
C ILE A 166 -1.92 1.85 -2.70
N ARG A 167 -1.40 1.42 -3.85
CA ARG A 167 -2.17 1.31 -5.09
C ARG A 167 -2.19 -0.13 -5.60
N VAL A 168 -3.35 -0.53 -6.11
CA VAL A 168 -3.47 -1.74 -6.92
C VAL A 168 -3.41 -1.31 -8.38
N LEU A 169 -2.42 -1.81 -9.11
CA LEU A 169 -2.16 -1.44 -10.49
C LEU A 169 -1.97 -2.69 -11.35
N PRO A 170 -2.38 -2.67 -12.63
CA PRO A 170 -1.99 -3.71 -13.57
C PRO A 170 -0.47 -3.81 -13.64
N LEU A 171 0.09 -5.02 -13.62
CA LEU A 171 1.54 -5.26 -13.65
C LEU A 171 2.18 -4.63 -14.88
N LEU A 172 1.46 -4.61 -16.01
CA LEU A 172 1.90 -3.97 -17.25
C LEU A 172 1.98 -2.43 -17.19
N TRP A 173 1.46 -1.81 -16.14
CA TRP A 173 1.55 -0.35 -15.91
C TRP A 173 2.71 0.00 -15.00
N VAL A 174 3.49 -0.98 -14.56
CA VAL A 174 4.55 -0.82 -13.57
C VAL A 174 5.83 -1.35 -14.17
N GLY A 175 6.86 -0.51 -14.30
CA GLY A 175 8.18 -0.91 -14.82
C GLY A 175 9.22 -0.87 -13.71
N LYS A 176 10.21 -1.78 -13.74
CA LYS A 176 11.30 -1.72 -12.77
C LYS A 176 12.11 -0.46 -13.03
N ARG A 177 12.33 0.33 -11.98
CA ARG A 177 13.11 1.56 -12.08
C ARG A 177 14.58 1.20 -12.33
N LEU A 178 15.18 1.84 -13.34
CA LEU A 178 16.60 1.67 -13.65
C LEU A 178 17.35 2.89 -13.12
N GLY A 179 18.21 2.71 -12.11
CA GLY A 179 19.01 3.78 -11.50
C GLY A 179 19.27 3.57 -10.00
N GLU A 180 20.12 4.42 -9.41
CA GLU A 180 20.43 4.38 -7.98
C GLU A 180 19.23 4.80 -7.12
N GLN A 181 19.16 4.20 -5.93
CA GLN A 181 18.11 4.40 -4.95
C GLN A 181 18.63 5.27 -3.79
N ASP A 182 17.93 6.36 -3.51
CA ASP A 182 17.95 6.94 -2.17
C ASP A 182 17.16 6.01 -1.22
N PRO A 183 17.75 5.54 -0.11
CA PRO A 183 17.04 4.67 0.82
C PRO A 183 15.77 5.35 1.32
N ASP A 184 14.64 4.61 1.36
CA ASP A 184 13.38 5.11 1.94
C ASP A 184 13.68 5.66 3.34
N ASP A 185 13.15 6.85 3.67
CA ASP A 185 13.36 7.54 4.96
C ASP A 185 13.14 6.63 6.17
N VAL A 186 12.31 5.60 6.04
CA VAL A 186 12.05 4.61 7.11
C VAL A 186 13.27 3.73 7.41
N PHE A 187 14.19 3.57 6.45
CA PHE A 187 15.49 2.90 6.61
C PHE A 187 16.63 3.88 6.88
N LEU A 188 16.41 5.19 6.78
CA LEU A 188 17.29 6.24 7.30
C LEU A 188 17.13 6.36 8.82
N ILE A 189 17.38 5.26 9.55
CA ILE A 189 17.51 5.33 11.01
C ILE A 189 18.84 6.06 11.29
N PRO A 190 18.86 7.19 12.02
CA PRO A 190 20.11 7.81 12.42
C PRO A 190 20.92 6.79 13.20
N ARG A 191 22.03 6.33 12.62
CA ARG A 191 23.02 5.60 13.42
C ARG A 191 23.59 6.62 14.38
N LYS A 192 23.25 6.50 15.67
CA LYS A 192 23.95 7.26 16.71
C LYS A 192 25.44 6.94 16.54
N SER A 193 26.21 7.98 16.20
CA SER A 193 27.67 8.00 16.33
C SER A 193 28.05 7.83 17.80
#